data_AF-A0A642C0B2-F1
#
_entry.id   AF-A0A642C0B2-F1
#
_cell.length_a   1.000
_cell.length_b   1.000
_cell.length_c   1.000
_cell.angle_alpha   90.00
_cell.angle_beta   90.00
_cell.angle_gamma   90.00
#
_symmetry.space_group_name_H-M   'P 1'
#
loop_
_entity.id
_entity.type
_entity.pdbx_description
1 polymer ?
#
loop_
_entity_poly.entity_id
_entity_poly.type
_entity_poly.pdbx_seq_one_letter_code
_entity_poly.pdbx_strand_id
1 'polypeptide(L)'
;FQDGHIDYDELDAFFSVNKKMADKYGIECWTNAESFDRDMPIKFLPIKFDKLRMKLEAAARQKYDKAITFEFSHFMSPQSAYLQAGHLYDRYKEYFEIG
;
A
#
# COMPACT_ATOMS: atom_id res chain seq x y z
N PHE A 1 -0.06 -10.36 -0.13
CA PHE A 1 -0.61 -10.33 1.25
C PHE A 1 -1.12 -8.94 1.60
N GLN A 2 -2.00 -8.79 2.59
CA GLN A 2 -2.31 -7.48 3.22
C GLN A 2 -1.07 -7.00 3.98
N ASP A 3 -0.75 -5.71 3.89
CA ASP A 3 0.54 -5.19 4.35
C ASP A 3 0.49 -4.26 5.58
N GLY A 4 -0.68 -4.02 6.18
CA GLY A 4 -0.83 -3.10 7.31
C GLY A 4 -0.75 -3.71 8.72
N HIS A 5 -0.51 -5.01 8.87
CA HIS A 5 -0.38 -5.65 10.20
C HIS A 5 1.09 -5.79 10.67
N ILE A 6 2.02 -5.22 9.91
CA ILE A 6 3.47 -5.34 10.09
C ILE A 6 4.01 -3.92 10.21
N ASP A 7 4.97 -3.69 11.11
CA ASP A 7 5.60 -2.38 11.25
C ASP A 7 6.43 -2.02 9.99
N TYR A 8 6.57 -0.72 9.72
CA TYR A 8 7.19 -0.24 8.48
C TYR A 8 8.67 -0.63 8.31
N ASP A 9 9.38 -0.84 9.42
CA ASP A 9 10.77 -1.33 9.46
C ASP A 9 10.89 -2.84 9.23
N GLU A 10 9.81 -3.59 9.47
CA GLU A 10 9.74 -5.03 9.24
C GLU A 10 9.34 -5.39 7.80
N LEU A 11 8.83 -4.44 7.01
CA LEU A 11 8.32 -4.66 5.65
C LEU A 11 9.32 -5.40 4.76
N ASP A 12 10.59 -5.00 4.74
CA ASP A 12 11.61 -5.64 3.89
C ASP A 12 11.85 -7.11 4.27
N ALA A 13 11.81 -7.44 5.57
CA ALA A 13 12.01 -8.81 6.05
C ALA A 13 10.86 -9.72 5.61
N PHE A 14 9.62 -9.28 5.86
CA PHE A 14 8.43 -10.03 5.46
C PHE A 14 8.30 -10.13 3.94
N PHE A 15 8.58 -9.04 3.21
CA PHE A 15 8.44 -9.04 1.76
C PHE A 15 9.50 -9.93 1.10
N SER A 16 10.72 -9.97 1.63
CA SER A 16 11.76 -10.89 1.14
C SER A 16 11.34 -12.37 1.31
N VAL A 17 10.73 -12.73 2.44
CA VAL A 17 10.24 -14.09 2.68
C VAL A 17 9.10 -14.44 1.73
N ASN A 18 8.13 -13.54 1.57
CA ASN A 18 7.00 -13.75 0.65
C ASN A 18 7.48 -13.91 -0.79
N LYS A 19 8.42 -13.08 -1.25
CA LYS A 19 8.98 -13.20 -2.61
C LYS A 19 9.75 -14.49 -2.80
N LYS A 20 10.60 -14.89 -1.84
CA LYS A 20 11.31 -16.19 -1.89
C LYS A 20 10.35 -17.37 -1.99
N MET A 21 9.24 -17.33 -1.27
CA MET A 21 8.21 -18.37 -1.35
C MET A 21 7.50 -18.36 -2.70
N ALA A 22 7.09 -17.19 -3.18
CA ALA A 22 6.48 -17.03 -4.50
C ALA A 22 7.39 -17.57 -5.62
N ASP A 23 8.66 -17.20 -5.62
CA ASP A 23 9.66 -17.65 -6.60
C ASP A 23 9.90 -19.16 -6.51
N LYS A 24 10.00 -19.72 -5.29
CA LYS A 24 10.17 -21.16 -5.05
C LYS A 24 9.03 -21.99 -5.64
N TYR A 25 7.81 -21.47 -5.62
CA TYR A 25 6.61 -22.18 -6.08
C TYR A 25 6.10 -21.71 -7.44
N GLY A 26 6.78 -20.76 -8.10
CA GLY A 26 6.38 -20.24 -9.41
C GLY A 26 5.05 -19.47 -9.38
N ILE A 27 4.76 -18.76 -8.28
CA ILE A 27 3.53 -17.98 -8.08
C ILE A 27 3.87 -16.49 -8.20
N GLU A 28 2.93 -15.68 -8.72
CA GLU A 28 3.10 -14.23 -8.72
C GLU A 28 3.01 -13.65 -7.30
N CYS A 29 3.93 -12.75 -6.97
CA CYS A 29 4.02 -12.10 -5.67
C CYS A 29 3.36 -10.72 -5.72
N TRP A 30 2.14 -10.63 -5.22
CA TRP A 30 1.40 -9.37 -5.17
C TRP A 30 1.33 -8.81 -3.74
N THR A 31 1.37 -7.48 -3.63
CA THR A 31 1.02 -6.78 -2.39
C THR A 31 -0.39 -6.20 -2.48
N ASN A 32 -1.16 -6.33 -1.39
CA ASN A 32 -2.35 -5.53 -1.18
C ASN A 32 -1.98 -4.38 -0.26
N ALA A 33 -1.64 -3.25 -0.87
CA ALA A 33 -1.23 -2.02 -0.21
C ALA A 33 -2.45 -1.30 0.37
N GLU A 34 -2.71 -1.52 1.66
CA GLU A 34 -3.88 -0.95 2.33
C GLU A 34 -3.80 0.58 2.30
N SER A 35 -4.84 1.22 1.77
CA SER A 35 -4.91 2.69 1.64
C SER A 35 -5.60 3.35 2.83
N PHE A 36 -5.87 2.61 3.90
CA PHE A 36 -6.46 3.09 5.15
C PHE A 36 -5.47 2.98 6.33
N ASP A 37 -5.62 3.83 7.34
CA ASP A 37 -4.71 3.90 8.49
C ASP A 37 -5.20 3.04 9.65
N ARG A 38 -4.37 2.08 10.08
CA ARG A 38 -4.65 1.20 11.23
C ARG A 38 -4.24 1.79 12.57
N ASP A 39 -3.40 2.83 12.56
CA ASP A 39 -2.77 3.41 13.76
C ASP A 39 -3.64 4.52 14.38
N MET A 40 -4.83 4.75 13.83
CA MET A 40 -5.76 5.78 14.27
C MET A 40 -6.85 5.21 15.19
N PRO A 41 -7.39 6.01 16.13
CA PRO A 41 -8.48 5.59 17.00
C PRO A 41 -9.80 5.33 16.24
N ILE A 42 -9.97 5.97 15.07
CA ILE A 42 -11.11 5.71 14.17
C ILE A 42 -10.70 4.63 13.17
N LYS A 43 -11.42 3.51 13.17
CA LYS A 43 -11.18 2.35 12.30
C LYS A 43 -12.25 2.30 11.19
N PHE A 44 -11.98 2.74 9.95
CA PHE A 44 -10.72 3.26 9.40
C PHE A 44 -10.92 4.52 8.53
N LEU A 45 -9.89 5.36 8.41
CA LEU A 45 -9.80 6.54 7.53
C LEU A 45 -8.63 6.38 6.55
N PRO A 46 -8.54 7.20 5.48
CA PRO A 46 -7.42 7.15 4.53
C PRO A 46 -6.04 7.26 5.21
N ILE A 47 -5.08 6.48 4.72
CA ILE A 47 -3.71 6.42 5.26
C ILE A 47 -2.92 7.69 4.95
N LYS A 48 -1.95 8.04 5.80
CA LYS A 48 -0.94 9.05 5.44
C LYS A 48 -0.15 8.60 4.21
N PHE A 49 0.04 9.49 3.24
CA PHE A 49 0.76 9.17 1.99
C PHE A 49 2.15 8.57 2.22
N ASP A 50 2.94 9.09 3.16
CA ASP A 50 4.27 8.54 3.47
C ASP A 50 4.23 7.05 3.83
N LYS A 51 3.22 6.62 4.59
CA LYS A 51 3.05 5.22 4.99
C LYS A 51 2.72 4.36 3.76
N LEU A 52 1.82 4.82 2.89
CA LEU A 52 1.53 4.13 1.63
C LEU A 52 2.77 4.04 0.73
N ARG A 53 3.50 5.15 0.57
CA ARG A 53 4.73 5.22 -0.22
C ARG A 53 5.78 4.23 0.28
N MET A 54 6.05 4.18 1.60
CA MET A 54 7.01 3.23 2.17
C MET A 54 6.67 1.77 1.83
N LYS A 55 5.38 1.41 1.86
CA LYS A 55 4.90 0.07 1.49
C LYS A 55 5.10 -0.24 0.00
N LEU A 56 4.79 0.72 -0.87
CA LEU A 56 5.01 0.57 -2.31
C LEU A 56 6.50 0.48 -2.66
N GLU A 57 7.35 1.30 -2.02
CA GLU A 57 8.80 1.26 -2.20
C GLU A 57 9.39 -0.06 -1.70
N ALA A 58 8.93 -0.61 -0.57
CA ALA A 58 9.35 -1.92 -0.08
C ALA A 58 8.99 -3.03 -1.08
N ALA A 59 7.76 -3.01 -1.62
CA ALA A 59 7.33 -3.97 -2.64
C ALA A 59 8.18 -3.87 -3.91
N ALA A 60 8.49 -2.65 -4.35
CA ALA A 60 9.35 -2.39 -5.50
C ALA A 60 10.79 -2.89 -5.28
N ARG A 61 11.38 -2.64 -4.10
CA ARG A 61 12.72 -3.15 -3.74
C ARG A 61 12.79 -4.67 -3.79
N GLN A 62 11.74 -5.35 -3.34
CA GLN A 62 11.64 -6.81 -3.39
C GLN A 62 11.11 -7.35 -4.73
N LYS A 63 10.94 -6.49 -5.75
CA LYS A 63 10.50 -6.85 -7.11
C LYS A 63 9.18 -7.64 -7.12
N TYR A 64 8.21 -7.14 -6.39
CA TYR A 64 6.84 -7.66 -6.45
C TYR A 64 6.24 -7.44 -7.84
N ASP A 65 5.44 -8.40 -8.28
CA ASP A 65 4.89 -8.44 -9.63
C ASP A 65 3.73 -7.44 -9.80
N LYS A 66 3.00 -7.16 -8.72
CA LYS A 66 1.87 -6.22 -8.72
C LYS A 66 1.58 -5.64 -7.35
N ALA A 67 1.11 -4.40 -7.33
CA ALA A 67 0.45 -3.79 -6.18
C ALA A 67 -1.03 -3.55 -6.51
N ILE A 68 -1.90 -3.94 -5.58
CA ILE A 68 -3.33 -3.62 -5.58
C ILE A 68 -3.69 -2.97 -4.24
N THR A 69 -4.89 -2.42 -4.09
CA THR A 69 -5.30 -1.81 -2.82
C THR A 69 -6.72 -2.19 -2.43
N PHE A 70 -6.91 -2.44 -1.13
CA PHE A 70 -8.19 -2.30 -0.46
C PHE A 70 -8.18 -0.93 0.23
N GLU A 71 -8.90 0.08 -0.25
CA GLU A 71 -9.73 0.11 -1.47
C GLU A 71 -9.76 1.53 -2.04
N PHE A 72 -9.74 1.65 -3.37
CA PHE A 72 -9.70 2.94 -4.05
C PHE A 72 -10.91 3.83 -3.73
N SER A 73 -12.14 3.31 -3.84
CA SER A 73 -13.36 4.13 -3.75
C SER A 73 -13.48 4.90 -2.43
N HIS A 74 -13.17 4.25 -1.32
CA HIS A 74 -13.26 4.87 0.00
C HIS A 74 -11.99 5.63 0.39
N PHE A 75 -10.81 5.11 0.03
CA PHE A 75 -9.57 5.60 0.64
C PHE A 75 -8.65 6.36 -0.31
N MET A 76 -8.89 6.34 -1.62
CA MET A 76 -8.12 7.10 -2.61
C MET A 76 -8.96 7.85 -3.64
N SER A 77 -10.29 7.71 -3.65
CA SER A 77 -11.11 8.38 -4.66
C SER A 77 -11.29 9.87 -4.34
N PRO A 78 -11.18 10.77 -5.34
CA PRO A 78 -11.66 12.16 -5.22
C PRO A 78 -13.16 12.27 -4.90
N GLN A 79 -13.93 11.22 -5.15
CA GLN A 79 -15.38 11.15 -4.86
C GLN A 79 -15.70 10.49 -3.51
N SER A 80 -14.69 10.14 -2.71
CA SER A 80 -14.93 9.54 -1.40
C SER A 80 -15.65 10.52 -0.45
N ALA A 81 -16.46 9.97 0.45
CA ALA A 81 -16.97 10.73 1.60
C ALA A 81 -15.85 11.17 2.56
N TYR A 82 -14.70 10.49 2.55
CA TYR A 82 -13.51 10.90 3.27
C TYR A 82 -12.69 11.85 2.39
N LEU A 83 -12.79 13.16 2.63
CA LEU A 83 -12.08 14.19 1.85
C LEU A 83 -10.56 13.97 1.79
N GLN A 84 -10.00 13.33 2.81
CA GLN A 84 -8.59 12.95 2.90
C GLN A 84 -8.17 11.97 1.78
N ALA A 85 -9.10 11.18 1.23
CA ALA A 85 -8.85 10.28 0.13
C ALA A 85 -8.50 11.04 -1.16
N GLY A 86 -9.20 12.14 -1.44
CA GLY A 86 -8.88 13.02 -2.56
C GLY A 86 -7.48 13.63 -2.42
N HIS A 87 -7.12 14.08 -1.21
CA HIS A 87 -5.77 14.56 -0.95
C HIS A 87 -4.71 13.45 -1.07
N LEU A 88 -5.01 12.22 -0.64
CA LEU A 88 -4.11 11.08 -0.83
C LEU A 88 -3.90 10.79 -2.32
N TYR A 89 -4.95 10.87 -3.13
CA TYR A 89 -4.88 10.72 -4.58
C TYR A 89 -3.98 11.75 -5.24
N ASP A 90 -4.10 13.03 -4.84
CA ASP A 90 -3.27 14.09 -5.38
C ASP A 90 -1.79 13.86 -5.07
N ARG A 91 -1.46 13.48 -3.82
CA ARG A 91 -0.08 13.14 -3.44
C ARG A 91 0.44 11.93 -4.20
N TYR A 92 -0.40 10.91 -4.42
CA TYR A 92 -0.06 9.73 -5.20
C TYR A 92 0.27 10.10 -6.66
N LYS A 93 -0.58 10.92 -7.31
CA LYS A 93 -0.35 11.40 -8.67
C LYS A 93 0.92 12.24 -8.79
N GLU A 94 1.16 13.14 -7.83
CA GLU A 94 2.37 13.96 -7.81
C GLU A 94 3.64 13.11 -7.72
N TYR A 95 3.65 12.11 -6.83
CA TYR A 95 4.81 11.24 -6.65
C TYR A 95 5.10 10.35 -7.87
N PHE A 96 4.06 9.89 -8.56
CA PHE A 96 4.19 9.03 -9.75
C PHE A 96 4.09 9.79 -11.08
N GLU A 97 4.04 11.12 -11.06
CA GLU A 97 3.92 11.98 -12.25
C GLU A 97 2.74 11.60 -13.17
N ILE A 98 1.59 11.26 -12.57
CA ILE A 98 0.37 10.86 -13.30
C ILE A 98 -0.50 12.09 -13.59
N GLY A 99 -0.62 12.43 -14.88
CA GLY A 99 -1.45 13.52 -15.41
C GLY A 99 -2.87 13.12 -15.77
#